data_AF-A0A3C0S719-F1
#
_entry.id   AF-A0A3C0S719-F1
#
_cell.length_a   1.000
_cell.length_b   1.000
_cell.length_c   1.000
_cell.angle_alpha   90.00
_cell.angle_beta   90.00
_cell.angle_gamma   90.00
#
_symmetry.space_group_name_H-M   'P 1'
#
loop_
_entity.id
_entity.type
_entity.pdbx_description
1 polymer ?
#
loop_
_entity_poly.entity_id
_entity_poly.type
_entity_poly.pdbx_seq_one_letter_code
_entity_poly.pdbx_strand_id
1 'polypeptide(L)'
;MPLIIVILGVALLLLLVTVVRLNTIFSLLITSVAVGFAMNMSAVDILKSVENGVSTTMGQLALLLAFGSLLGKLMAEGGAAEKITTVLTAVFGKKNLP
;
A
#
# COMPACT_ATOMS: atom_id res chain seq x y z
N MET A 1 -11.65 -0.82 30.01
CA MET A 1 -12.34 -1.71 29.05
C MET A 1 -12.07 -1.41 27.57
N PRO A 2 -11.92 -0.16 27.08
CA PRO A 2 -11.61 0.07 25.65
C PRO A 2 -10.16 -0.29 25.26
N LEU A 3 -9.19 -0.10 26.17
CA LEU A 3 -7.76 -0.37 25.91
C LEU A 3 -7.47 -1.84 25.56
N ILE A 4 -8.17 -2.79 26.19
CA ILE A 4 -7.98 -4.23 25.92
C ILE A 4 -8.41 -4.56 24.49
N ILE A 5 -9.52 -3.98 24.03
CA ILE A 5 -10.04 -4.20 22.67
C ILE A 5 -9.14 -3.53 21.63
N VAL A 6 -8.60 -2.34 21.93
CA VAL A 6 -7.60 -1.67 21.07
C VAL A 6 -6.33 -2.52 20.96
N ILE A 7 -5.80 -3.02 22.07
CA ILE A 7 -4.61 -3.89 22.08
C ILE A 7 -4.84 -5.15 21.25
N LEU A 8 -6.02 -5.78 21.39
CA LEU A 8 -6.39 -6.96 20.62
C LEU A 8 -6.51 -6.64 19.12
N GLY A 9 -7.06 -5.46 18.78
CA GLY A 9 -7.16 -4.97 17.40
C GLY A 9 -5.80 -4.70 16.75
N VAL A 10 -4.88 -4.05 17.48
CA VAL A 10 -3.51 -3.82 17.01
C VAL A 10 -2.76 -5.14 16.83
N ALA A 11 -2.92 -6.09 17.75
CA ALA A 11 -2.33 -7.42 17.62
C ALA A 11 -2.87 -8.17 16.40
N LEU A 12 -4.19 -8.08 16.13
CA LEU A 12 -4.82 -8.69 14.95
C LEU A 12 -4.33 -8.05 13.65
N LEU A 13 -4.16 -6.72 13.62
CA LEU A 13 -3.58 -5.97 12.51
C LEU A 13 -2.17 -6.45 12.18
N LEU A 14 -1.30 -6.47 13.21
CA LEU A 14 0.08 -6.89 13.06
C LEU A 14 0.16 -8.36 12.61
N LEU A 15 -0.68 -9.23 13.15
CA LEU A 15 -0.72 -10.64 12.75
C LEU A 15 -1.13 -10.80 11.26
N LEU A 16 -2.14 -10.07 10.80
CA LEU A 16 -2.56 -10.12 9.39
C LEU A 16 -1.48 -9.60 8.43
N VAL A 17 -0.80 -8.52 8.79
CA VAL A 17 0.26 -7.93 7.95
C VAL A 17 1.51 -8.81 7.97
N THR A 18 1.97 -9.26 9.13
CA THR A 18 3.24 -9.97 9.30
C THR A 18 3.14 -11.46 8.92
N VAL A 19 2.06 -12.15 9.31
CA VAL A 19 1.93 -13.61 9.12
C VAL A 19 1.23 -13.93 7.81
N VAL A 20 0.08 -13.30 7.53
CA VAL A 20 -0.76 -13.62 6.36
C VAL A 20 -0.24 -12.92 5.08
N ARG A 21 0.72 -11.99 5.20
CA ARG A 21 1.29 -11.20 4.10
C ARG A 21 0.23 -10.54 3.22
N LEU A 22 -0.91 -10.16 3.81
CA LEU A 22 -1.94 -9.41 3.11
C LEU A 22 -1.47 -7.97 2.90
N ASN A 23 -1.77 -7.41 1.73
CA ASN A 23 -1.52 -6.00 1.44
C ASN A 23 -2.19 -5.13 2.52
N THR A 24 -1.48 -4.10 2.99
CA THR A 24 -1.84 -3.21 4.09
C THR A 24 -3.28 -2.71 4.03
N ILE A 25 -3.82 -2.41 2.84
CA ILE A 25 -5.21 -1.94 2.67
C ILE A 25 -6.22 -3.04 3.04
N PHE A 26 -6.01 -4.27 2.58
CA PHE A 26 -6.89 -5.40 2.89
C PHE A 26 -6.80 -5.77 4.37
N SER A 27 -5.59 -5.71 4.94
CA SER A 27 -5.39 -5.91 6.37
C SER A 27 -6.17 -4.89 7.20
N LEU A 28 -6.06 -3.59 6.87
CA LEU A 28 -6.80 -2.50 7.52
C LEU A 28 -8.32 -2.67 7.42
N LEU A 29 -8.83 -3.06 6.24
CA LEU A 29 -10.26 -3.27 6.02
C LEU A 29 -10.81 -4.36 6.96
N ILE A 30 -10.16 -5.52 6.97
CA ILE A 30 -10.59 -6.68 7.77
C ILE A 30 -10.51 -6.34 9.25
N THR A 31 -9.43 -5.70 9.69
CA THR A 31 -9.24 -5.38 11.10
C THR A 31 -10.17 -4.31 11.59
N SER A 32 -10.46 -3.28 10.80
CA SER A 32 -11.39 -2.22 11.20
C SER A 32 -12.83 -2.74 11.30
N VAL A 33 -13.23 -3.68 10.42
CA VAL A 33 -14.51 -4.38 10.56
C VAL A 33 -14.51 -5.27 11.80
N ALA A 34 -13.47 -6.09 12.01
CA ALA A 34 -13.38 -6.98 13.17
C ALA A 34 -13.38 -6.24 14.51
N VAL A 35 -12.62 -5.15 14.62
CA VAL A 35 -12.55 -4.29 15.82
C VAL A 35 -13.84 -3.50 15.99
N GLY A 36 -14.44 -3.02 14.90
CA GLY A 36 -15.72 -2.32 14.92
C GLY A 36 -16.86 -3.17 15.48
N PHE A 37 -16.93 -4.44 15.06
CA PHE A 37 -17.86 -5.42 15.65
C PHE A 37 -17.54 -5.70 17.12
N ALA A 38 -16.27 -5.85 17.47
CA ALA A 38 -15.84 -6.10 18.86
C ALA A 38 -16.12 -4.92 19.81
N MET A 39 -16.13 -3.67 19.30
CA MET A 39 -16.43 -2.46 20.06
C MET A 39 -17.92 -2.07 20.06
N ASN A 40 -18.80 -2.84 19.40
CA ASN A 40 -20.22 -2.51 19.25
C ASN A 40 -20.44 -1.10 18.63
N MET A 41 -19.56 -0.71 17.71
CA MET A 41 -19.65 0.60 17.05
C MET A 41 -20.79 0.60 16.01
N SER A 42 -21.37 1.78 15.78
CA SER A 42 -22.35 1.94 14.70
C SER A 42 -21.69 1.63 13.35
N ALA A 43 -22.44 1.04 12.41
CA ALA A 43 -21.91 0.70 11.08
C ALA A 43 -21.31 1.93 10.36
N VAL A 44 -21.84 3.13 10.64
CA VAL A 44 -21.37 4.40 10.10
C VAL A 44 -19.99 4.76 10.65
N ASP A 45 -19.75 4.54 11.94
CA ASP A 45 -18.45 4.86 12.55
C ASP A 45 -17.36 3.89 12.13
N ILE A 46 -17.71 2.62 11.89
CA ILE A 46 -16.79 1.62 11.34
C ILE A 46 -16.34 2.04 9.93
N LEU A 47 -17.31 2.41 9.07
CA LEU A 47 -17.02 2.88 7.72
C LEU A 47 -16.14 4.14 7.72
N LYS A 48 -16.44 5.13 8.58
CA LYS A 48 -15.59 6.33 8.74
C LYS A 48 -14.17 5.99 9.20
N SER A 49 -14.02 5.01 10.10
CA SER A 49 -12.69 4.61 10.59
C SER A 49 -11.86 3.93 9.49
N VAL A 50 -12.49 3.05 8.70
CA VAL A 50 -11.88 2.44 7.51
C VAL A 50 -11.48 3.52 6.50
N GLU A 51 -12.40 4.41 6.16
CA GLU A 51 -12.18 5.49 5.20
C GLU A 51 -11.03 6.40 5.64
N ASN A 52 -10.97 6.78 6.91
CA ASN A 52 -9.88 7.58 7.46
C ASN A 52 -8.52 6.86 7.40
N GLY A 53 -8.46 5.57 7.76
CA GLY A 53 -7.23 4.79 7.70
C GLY A 53 -6.69 4.63 6.27
N VAL A 54 -7.59 4.31 5.33
CA VAL A 54 -7.24 4.19 3.91
C VAL A 54 -6.90 5.54 3.29
N SER A 55 -7.68 6.59 3.58
CA SER A 55 -7.44 7.95 3.07
C SER A 55 -6.13 8.55 3.59
N THR A 56 -5.74 8.28 4.84
CA THR A 56 -4.47 8.76 5.39
C THR A 56 -3.28 8.11 4.67
N THR A 57 -3.33 6.79 4.44
CA THR A 57 -2.25 6.06 3.78
C THR A 57 -2.20 6.33 2.28
N MET A 58 -3.36 6.32 1.60
CA MET A 58 -3.47 6.62 0.19
C MET A 58 -3.24 8.09 -0.11
N GLY A 59 -3.69 9.03 0.72
CA GLY A 59 -3.49 10.46 0.52
C GLY A 59 -2.03 10.86 0.49
N GLN A 60 -1.22 10.30 1.39
CA GLN A 60 0.23 10.52 1.40
C GLN A 60 0.94 9.94 0.17
N LEU A 61 0.50 8.76 -0.30
CA LEU A 61 1.10 8.08 -1.46
C LEU A 61 0.51 8.57 -2.80
N ALA A 62 -0.69 9.14 -2.82
CA ALA A 62 -1.42 9.47 -4.06
C ALA A 62 -0.63 10.46 -4.91
N LEU A 63 -0.07 11.50 -4.30
CA LEU A 63 0.75 12.48 -5.01
C LEU A 63 2.02 11.83 -5.57
N LEU A 64 2.72 11.04 -4.75
CA LEU A 64 3.95 10.35 -5.14
C LEU A 64 3.70 9.34 -6.27
N LEU A 65 2.59 8.60 -6.23
CA LEU A 65 2.19 7.67 -7.26
C LEU A 65 1.73 8.39 -8.54
N ALA A 66 1.02 9.51 -8.42
CA ALA A 66 0.61 10.32 -9.56
C ALA A 66 1.83 10.91 -10.29
N PHE A 67 2.74 11.56 -9.55
CA PHE A 67 3.98 12.05 -10.14
C PHE A 67 4.88 10.92 -10.65
N GLY A 68 4.96 9.80 -9.93
CA GLY A 68 5.73 8.63 -10.35
C GLY A 68 5.22 8.02 -11.64
N SER A 69 3.90 7.91 -11.81
CA SER A 69 3.30 7.40 -13.05
C SER A 69 3.45 8.38 -14.21
N LEU A 70 3.33 9.69 -13.96
CA LEU A 70 3.62 10.73 -14.95
C LEU A 70 5.08 10.69 -15.39
N LEU A 71 6.03 10.64 -14.45
CA LEU A 71 7.46 10.55 -14.74
C LEU A 71 7.78 9.27 -15.52
N GLY A 72 7.20 8.13 -15.11
CA GLY A 72 7.34 6.86 -15.82
C GLY A 72 6.83 6.91 -17.25
N LYS A 73 5.66 7.54 -17.48
CA LYS A 73 5.10 7.75 -18.83
C LYS A 73 6.00 8.64 -19.68
N LEU A 74 6.51 9.73 -19.12
CA LEU A 74 7.45 10.61 -19.82
C LEU A 74 8.77 9.90 -20.16
N MET A 75 9.27 9.03 -19.27
CA MET A 75 10.47 8.24 -19.53
C MET A 75 10.26 7.18 -20.62
N ALA A 76 9.06 6.58 -20.67
CA ALA A 76 8.69 5.61 -21.69
C ALA A 76 8.48 6.27 -23.06
N GLU A 77 7.74 7.38 -23.12
CA GLU A 77 7.44 8.09 -24.37
C GLU A 77 8.65 8.89 -24.91
N GLY A 78 9.49 9.41 -24.02
CA GLY A 78 10.68 10.19 -24.39
C GLY A 78 11.89 9.35 -24.82
N GLY A 79 11.75 8.02 -24.91
CA GLY A 79 12.85 7.12 -25.28
C GLY A 79 13.97 7.03 -24.23
N ALA A 80 13.78 7.60 -23.03
CA ALA A 80 14.77 7.56 -21.95
C ALA A 80 14.99 6.11 -21.47
N ALA A 81 13.91 5.34 -21.35
CA ALA A 81 13.99 3.91 -21.02
C ALA A 81 14.82 3.12 -22.06
N GLU A 82 14.66 3.45 -23.35
CA GLU A 82 15.34 2.79 -24.46
C GLU A 82 16.83 3.17 -24.54
N LYS A 83 17.15 4.44 -24.25
CA LYS A 83 18.53 4.92 -24.10
C LYS A 83 19.24 4.24 -22.93
N ILE A 84 18.60 4.16 -21.76
CA ILE A 84 19.15 3.49 -20.57
C ILE A 84 19.42 2.02 -20.88
N THR A 85 18.46 1.33 -21.52
CA THR A 85 18.59 -0.08 -21.91
C THR A 85 19.76 -0.30 -22.88
N THR A 86 19.92 0.58 -23.85
CA THR A 86 21.01 0.50 -24.84
C THR A 86 22.38 0.68 -24.19
N VAL A 87 22.52 1.65 -23.28
CA VAL A 87 23.78 1.90 -22.55
C VAL A 87 24.13 0.73 -21.64
N LEU A 88 23.16 0.21 -20.88
CA LEU A 88 23.38 -0.96 -20.04
C LEU A 88 23.80 -2.18 -20.87
N THR A 89 23.16 -2.40 -22.02
CA THR A 89 23.52 -3.48 -22.96
C THR A 89 24.94 -3.33 -23.51
N ALA A 90 25.38 -2.10 -23.78
CA ALA A 90 26.73 -1.81 -24.25
C ALA A 90 27.80 -2.04 -23.17
N VAL A 91 27.50 -1.71 -21.91
CA VAL A 91 28.45 -1.84 -20.79
C VAL A 91 28.57 -3.28 -20.28
N PHE A 92 27.45 -3.98 -20.10
CA PHE A 92 27.46 -5.35 -19.57
C PHE A 92 27.64 -6.43 -20.65
N GLY A 93 27.52 -6.05 -21.92
CA GLY A 93 27.68 -6.91 -23.09
C GLY A 93 26.47 -7.82 -23.34
N LYS A 94 26.13 -7.99 -24.63
CA LYS A 94 25.02 -8.83 -25.12
C LYS A 94 24.99 -10.27 -24.58
N LYS A 95 26.12 -10.76 -24.05
CA LYS A 95 26.32 -12.15 -23.58
C LYS A 95 25.74 -12.42 -22.18
N ASN A 96 25.37 -11.37 -21.42
CA ASN A 96 24.84 -11.49 -20.06
C ASN A 96 23.40 -10.95 -19.90
N LEU A 97 22.71 -10.60 -20.99
CA LEU A 97 21.30 -10.24 -20.90
C LEU A 97 20.45 -11.52 -20.77
N PRO A 98 19.50 -11.58 -19.82
CA PRO A 98 18.54 -12.68 -19.71
C PRO A 98 17.56 -12.72 -20.89
#